data_AF-A0ABD1G376-F1
#
_entry.id   AF-A0ABD1G376-F1
#
_cell.length_a   1.000
_cell.length_b   1.000
_cell.length_c   1.000
_cell.angle_alpha   90.00
_cell.angle_beta   90.00
_cell.angle_gamma   90.00
#
_symmetry.space_group_name_H-M   'P 1'
#
loop_
_entity.id
_entity.type
_entity.pdbx_description
1 polymer ?
#
loop_
_entity_poly.entity_id
_entity_poly.type
_entity_poly.pdbx_seq_one_letter_code
_entity_poly.pdbx_strand_id
1 'polypeptide(L)' 'MTSVLLSGDGKTLEAEAVHGTLEEACIEAVESGKMTEDLALLIHGPKVSREFYLSTEEFIDAVAQNLESKLRPPVTVQQS' A
#
# COMPACT_ATOMS: atom_id res chain seq x y z
N MET A 1 -19.29 -9.92 -15.71
CA MET A 1 -18.02 -10.11 -16.44
C MET A 1 -16.94 -9.48 -15.58
N THR A 2 -16.30 -10.27 -14.73
CA THR A 2 -15.21 -9.80 -13.86
C THR A 2 -13.93 -9.85 -14.67
N SER A 3 -13.25 -8.72 -14.81
CA SER A 3 -11.98 -8.62 -15.53
C SER A 3 -10.88 -9.28 -14.69
N VAL A 4 -10.39 -10.44 -15.14
CA VAL A 4 -9.22 -11.11 -14.56
C VAL A 4 -7.96 -10.49 -15.18
N LEU A 5 -7.10 -9.90 -14.36
CA LEU A 5 -5.75 -9.50 -14.78
C LEU A 5 -4.80 -10.66 -14.53
N LEU A 6 -4.16 -11.16 -15.59
CA LEU A 6 -3.15 -12.22 -15.53
C LEU A 6 -1.78 -11.58 -15.24
N SER A 7 -1.19 -11.89 -14.08
CA SER A 7 0.26 -11.69 -13.88
C SER A 7 1.04 -12.84 -14.53
N GLY A 8 2.23 -12.53 -15.08
CA GLY A 8 3.06 -13.43 -15.88
C GLY A 8 3.52 -14.74 -15.20
N ASP A 9 3.27 -14.92 -13.91
CA ASP A 9 3.60 -16.11 -13.12
C ASP A 9 2.47 -17.17 -13.04
N GLY A 10 1.35 -16.96 -13.76
CA GLY A 10 0.28 -17.96 -13.86
C GLY A 10 -0.61 -18.12 -12.62
N LYS A 11 -0.45 -17.26 -11.59
CA LYS A 11 -1.40 -17.14 -10.48
C LYS A 11 -2.45 -16.08 -10.81
N THR A 12 -3.71 -16.48 -10.79
CA THR A 12 -4.87 -15.56 -10.89
C THR A 12 -4.88 -14.66 -9.65
N LEU A 13 -4.58 -13.38 -9.84
CA LEU A 13 -4.91 -12.34 -8.88
C LEU A 13 -6.29 -11.83 -9.29
N GLU A 14 -7.32 -12.23 -8.56
CA GLU A 14 -8.66 -11.66 -8.73
C GLU A 14 -8.54 -10.14 -8.56
N ALA A 15 -8.99 -9.35 -9.53
CA ALA A 15 -8.88 -7.88 -9.46
C ALA A 15 -9.55 -7.31 -8.20
N GLU A 16 -10.57 -8.01 -7.67
CA GLU A 16 -11.24 -7.70 -6.41
C GLU A 16 -10.30 -7.87 -5.20
N ALA A 17 -9.43 -8.88 -5.19
CA ALA A 17 -8.45 -9.10 -4.13
C ALA A 17 -7.37 -8.01 -4.12
N VAL A 18 -6.97 -7.52 -5.30
CA VAL A 18 -6.01 -6.41 -5.42
C VAL A 18 -6.62 -5.11 -4.91
N HIS A 19 -7.91 -4.88 -5.13
CA HIS A 19 -8.61 -3.68 -4.66
C HIS A 19 -8.62 -3.60 -3.12
N GLY A 20 -9.06 -4.65 -2.43
CA GLY A 20 -9.05 -4.68 -0.97
C GLY A 20 -7.63 -4.57 -0.38
N THR A 21 -6.65 -5.21 -1.01
CA THR A 21 -5.25 -5.14 -0.58
C THR A 21 -4.67 -3.73 -0.73
N LEU A 22 -5.06 -2.99 -1.78
CA LEU A 22 -4.65 -1.60 -1.98
C LEU A 22 -5.28 -0.67 -0.94
N GLU A 23 -6.56 -0.82 -0.64
CA GLU A 23 -7.23 -0.05 0.40
C GLU A 23 -6.57 -0.27 1.77
N GLU A 24 -6.28 -1.52 2.13
CA GLU A 24 -5.54 -1.84 3.34
C GLU A 24 -4.13 -1.22 3.36
N ALA A 25 -3.38 -1.32 2.26
CA ALA A 25 -2.02 -0.76 2.16
C ALA A 25 -2.01 0.76 2.36
N CYS A 26 -3.02 1.47 1.84
CA CYS A 26 -3.22 2.90 2.04
C CYS A 26 -3.53 3.24 3.51
N ILE A 27 -4.43 2.48 4.15
CA ILE A 27 -4.79 2.68 5.56
C ILE A 27 -3.56 2.44 6.45
N GLU A 28 -2.86 1.33 6.25
CA GLU A 28 -1.65 0.99 7.01
C GLU A 28 -0.54 2.03 6.84
N ALA A 29 -0.38 2.60 5.64
CA ALA A 29 0.58 3.68 5.44
C ALA A 29 0.27 4.88 6.36
N VAL A 30 -0.98 5.33 6.39
CA VAL A 30 -1.41 6.45 7.24
C VAL A 30 -1.29 6.10 8.72
N GLU A 31 -1.73 4.91 9.15
CA GLU A 31 -1.63 4.45 10.54
C GLU A 31 -0.17 4.30 11.02
N SER A 32 0.75 3.96 10.11
CA SER A 32 2.19 3.92 10.39
C SER A 32 2.85 5.30 10.52
N GLY A 33 2.08 6.38 10.35
CA GLY A 33 2.57 7.77 10.38
C GLY A 33 3.07 8.29 9.03
N LYS A 34 2.98 7.49 7.96
CA LYS A 34 3.32 7.90 6.60
C LYS A 34 2.09 8.51 5.94
N MET A 35 1.97 9.83 5.98
CA MET A 35 0.80 10.54 5.45
C MET A 35 1.21 11.84 4.75
N THR A 36 0.31 12.42 3.97
CA THR A 36 0.55 13.70 3.29
C THR A 36 0.30 14.88 4.24
N GLU A 37 0.77 16.06 3.81
CA GLU A 37 0.71 17.30 4.60
C GLU A 37 -0.71 17.63 5.09
N ASP A 38 -1.73 17.41 4.26
CA ASP A 38 -3.13 17.68 4.62
C ASP A 38 -3.60 16.88 5.84
N LEU A 39 -3.26 15.58 5.90
CA LEU A 39 -3.62 14.71 7.01
C LEU A 39 -2.81 15.04 8.27
N ALA A 40 -1.52 15.34 8.10
CA ALA A 40 -0.66 15.72 9.21
C ALA A 40 -1.08 17.06 9.85
N LEU A 41 -1.56 18.02 9.05
CA LEU A 41 -2.13 19.28 9.53
C LEU A 41 -3.40 19.07 10.36
N LEU A 42 -4.25 18.10 10.01
CA LEU A 42 -5.46 17.78 10.78
C LEU A 42 -5.14 17.16 12.15
N ILE A 43 -4.07 16.38 12.25
CA ILE A 43 -3.66 15.69 13.49
C ILE A 43 -2.83 16.60 14.39
N HIS A 44 -1.84 17.31 13.82
CA HIS A 44 -0.83 18.07 14.58
C HIS A 44 -1.09 19.58 14.60
N GLY A 45 -2.03 20.08 13.81
CA GLY A 45 -2.35 21.49 13.70
C GLY A 45 -1.26 22.31 13.00
N PRO A 46 -1.29 23.66 13.12
CA PRO A 46 -0.47 24.58 12.33
C PRO A 46 1.04 24.57 12.67
N LYS A 47 1.47 23.72 13.60
CA LYS A 47 2.88 23.54 13.97
C LYS A 47 3.49 22.26 13.40
N VAL A 48 2.83 21.64 12.41
CA VAL A 48 3.35 20.46 11.75
C VAL A 48 4.72 20.77 11.13
N SER A 49 5.69 19.91 11.41
CA SER A 49 7.03 19.97 10.85
C SER A 49 7.16 18.94 9.72
N ARG A 50 8.10 19.15 8.80
CA ARG A 50 8.31 18.30 7.61
C ARG A 50 8.64 16.83 7.92
N GLU A 51 8.95 16.51 9.17
CA GLU A 51 9.18 15.14 9.65
C GLU A 51 7.90 14.32 9.85
N PHE A 52 6.73 14.98 9.92
CA PHE A 52 5.44 14.33 10.18
C PHE A 52 4.64 14.00 8.93
N TYR A 53 5.15 14.36 7.74
CA TYR A 53 4.48 14.09 6.49
C TYR A 53 5.46 13.77 5.36
N LEU A 54 4.96 13.08 4.36
CA LEU A 54 5.67 12.71 3.15
C LEU A 54 5.21 13.57 1.98
N SER A 55 6.09 13.74 1.00
CA SER A 55 5.68 14.21 -0.31
C SER A 55 4.76 13.21 -1.01
N THR A 56 4.05 13.66 -2.04
CA THR A 56 3.14 12.80 -2.81
C THR A 56 3.85 11.57 -3.38
N GLU A 57 5.07 11.74 -3.89
CA GLU A 57 5.87 10.63 -4.46
C GLU A 57 6.29 9.64 -3.37
N GLU A 58 6.81 10.13 -2.24
CA GLU A 58 7.21 9.29 -1.11
C GLU A 58 6.02 8.52 -0.49
N PHE A 59 4.84 9.14 -0.44
CA PHE A 59 3.63 8.47 0.01
C PHE A 59 3.20 7.35 -0.95
N ILE A 60 3.26 7.60 -2.26
CA ILE A 60 2.96 6.59 -3.28
C ILE A 60 3.96 5.42 -3.16
N ASP A 61 5.25 5.70 -2.99
CA ASP A 61 6.27 4.66 -2.82
C ASP A 61 6.04 3.85 -1.53
N ALA A 62 5.63 4.49 -0.44
CA ALA A 62 5.31 3.80 0.80
C ALA A 62 4.11 2.86 0.65
N VAL A 63 3.05 3.30 -0.03
CA VAL A 63 1.88 2.46 -0.32
C VAL A 63 2.27 1.32 -1.26
N ALA A 64 3.09 1.58 -2.28
CA ALA A 64 3.58 0.56 -3.21
C ALA A 64 4.40 -0.52 -2.49
N GLN A 65 5.28 -0.14 -1.56
CA GLN A 65 6.04 -1.09 -0.74
C GLN A 65 5.13 -1.96 0.12
N ASN A 66 4.13 -1.36 0.76
CA ASN A 66 3.14 -2.09 1.56
C ASN A 66 2.34 -3.07 0.67
N LEU A 67 1.90 -2.61 -0.49
CA LEU A 67 1.17 -3.41 -1.46
C LEU A 67 2.01 -4.58 -1.99
N GLU A 68 3.25 -4.34 -2.40
CA GLU A 68 4.17 -5.41 -2.84
C GLU A 68 4.40 -6.44 -1.74
N SER A 69 4.56 -6.00 -0.49
CA SER A 69 4.75 -6.91 0.64
C SER A 69 3.54 -7.84 0.86
N LYS A 70 2.33 -7.34 0.63
CA LYS A 70 1.07 -8.10 0.75
C LYS A 70 0.77 -8.97 -0.47
N LEU A 71 1.13 -8.50 -1.66
CA LEU A 71 0.93 -9.23 -2.92
C LEU A 71 1.96 -10.33 -3.14
N ARG A 72 3.13 -10.27 -2.50
CA ARG A 72 4.14 -11.33 -2.59
C ARG A 72 3.73 -12.49 -1.69
N PRO A 73 3.29 -13.65 -2.22
CA PRO A 73 3.02 -14.80 -1.38
C PRO A 73 4.32 -15.24 -0.69
N PRO A 74 4.27 -15.77 0.55
CA PRO A 74 5.41 -16.46 1.12
C PRO A 74 5.85 -17.55 0.14
N VAL A 75 7.14 -17.58 -0.17
CA VAL A 75 7.74 -18.65 -0.97
C VAL A 75 7.63 -19.92 -0.16
N THR A 76 6.50 -20.64 -0.28
CA THR A 76 6.44 -22.04 0.12
C THR A 76 7.27 -22.80 -0.89
N VAL A 77 8.53 -23.05 -0.52
CA VAL A 77 9.33 -24.09 -1.16
C VAL A 77 8.57 -25.40 -0.91
N GLN A 78 7.81 -25.87 -1.90
CA GLN A 78 7.40 -27.27 -1.93
C GLN A 78 8.70 -28.06 -2.15
N GLN A 79 9.31 -28.49 -1.04
CA GLN A 79 10.34 -29.52 -1.09
C GLN A 79 9.70 -30.86 -1.45
N SER A 80 10.49 -31.61 -2.21
CA SER A 80 10.20 -32.83 -2.96
C SER A 80 9.63 -33.99 -2.16
#